data_AF-D5X8J0-F1
#
_entry.id   AF-D5X8J0-F1
#
_cell.length_a   1.000
_cell.length_b   1.000
_cell.length_c   1.000
_cell.angle_alpha   90.00
_cell.angle_beta   90.00
_cell.angle_gamma   90.00
#
_symmetry.space_group_name_H-M   'P 1'
#
loop_
_entity.id
_entity.type
_entity.pdbx_description
1 polymer ?
#
loop_
_entity_poly.entity_id
_entity_poly.type
_entity_poly.pdbx_seq_one_letter_code
_entity_poly.pdbx_strand_id
1 'polypeptide(L)'
;MSKDYVKRAAEVIKDLKKENGKMVTTSQIRKFLAGVNAIKNKVQIRTFQGEITEGRLPEDIQREIQALKVKLVYQCGREPKVKTFVEKAKLLDGIDAIEGSTKKFLDFAGYVEALVAYHKYEGGE
;
A
#
# COMPACT_ATOMS: atom_id res chain seq x y z
N MET A 1 -12.51 -1.17 -6.29
CA MET A 1 -12.58 -2.11 -5.17
C MET A 1 -13.52 -1.51 -4.12
N SER A 2 -14.73 -2.05 -3.99
CA SER A 2 -15.79 -1.51 -3.12
C SER A 2 -15.75 -2.18 -1.75
N LYS A 3 -15.69 -1.40 -0.66
CA LYS A 3 -15.89 -1.74 0.79
C LYS A 3 -15.14 -2.93 1.43
N ASP A 4 -14.64 -3.87 0.66
CA ASP A 4 -14.06 -5.14 1.14
C ASP A 4 -12.58 -5.02 1.53
N TYR A 5 -11.89 -3.98 1.05
CA TYR A 5 -10.46 -3.79 1.34
C TYR A 5 -10.19 -3.57 2.84
N VAL A 6 -11.12 -2.96 3.57
CA VAL A 6 -11.02 -2.74 5.02
C VAL A 6 -11.09 -4.07 5.75
N LYS A 7 -12.06 -4.93 5.39
CA LYS A 7 -12.21 -6.27 5.97
C LYS A 7 -10.98 -7.13 5.69
N ARG A 8 -10.52 -7.15 4.44
CA ARG A 8 -9.28 -7.83 4.04
C ARG A 8 -8.07 -7.32 4.82
N ALA A 9 -7.96 -6.01 5.05
CA ALA A 9 -6.85 -5.46 5.84
C ALA A 9 -6.88 -5.98 7.28
N ALA A 10 -8.07 -5.99 7.91
CA ALA A 10 -8.25 -6.54 9.25
C ALA A 10 -7.85 -8.01 9.33
N GLU A 11 -8.29 -8.83 8.37
CA GLU A 11 -7.97 -10.26 8.30
C GLU A 11 -6.47 -10.51 8.17
N VAL A 12 -5.79 -9.81 7.25
CA VAL A 12 -4.34 -9.93 7.07
C VAL A 12 -3.57 -9.64 8.36
N ILE A 13 -3.93 -8.55 9.06
CA ILE A 13 -3.25 -8.18 10.30
C ILE A 13 -3.55 -9.19 11.42
N LYS A 14 -4.80 -9.64 11.55
CA LYS A 14 -5.17 -10.67 12.54
C LYS A 14 -4.41 -11.96 12.32
N ASP A 15 -4.25 -12.39 11.07
CA ASP A 15 -3.51 -13.62 10.75
C ASP A 15 -2.01 -13.47 11.01
N LEU A 16 -1.43 -12.30 10.70
CA LEU A 16 -0.04 -11.99 11.06
C LEU A 16 0.21 -11.99 12.58
N LYS A 17 -0.77 -11.54 13.37
CA LYS A 17 -0.68 -11.55 14.84
C LYS A 17 -0.73 -12.95 15.42
N LYS A 18 -1.55 -13.85 14.85
CA LYS A 18 -1.61 -15.26 15.27
C LYS A 18 -0.31 -16.00 14.99
N GLU A 19 0.38 -15.62 13.91
CA GLU A 19 1.68 -16.17 13.55
C GLU A 19 2.79 -15.49 14.36
N ASN A 20 3.05 -16.03 15.56
CA ASN A 20 4.01 -15.46 16.51
C ASN A 20 5.35 -15.11 15.84
N GLY A 21 5.85 -13.90 16.12
CA GLY A 21 7.12 -13.38 15.59
C GLY A 21 7.08 -12.86 14.14
N LYS A 22 5.97 -13.01 13.41
CA LYS A 22 5.88 -12.55 12.00
C LYS A 22 5.31 -11.15 11.81
N MET A 23 4.80 -10.53 12.87
CA MET A 23 4.31 -9.15 12.84
C MET A 23 5.45 -8.17 12.49
N VAL A 24 5.22 -7.37 11.47
CA VAL A 24 6.06 -6.22 11.08
C VAL A 24 5.99 -5.12 12.13
N THR A 25 7.06 -4.31 12.24
CA THR A 25 7.04 -3.15 13.15
C THR A 25 6.34 -1.95 12.51
N THR A 26 5.83 -1.02 13.31
CA THR A 26 5.24 0.23 12.83
C THR A 26 6.25 1.01 11.98
N SER A 27 7.53 1.01 12.37
CA SER A 27 8.58 1.73 11.64
C SER A 27 8.80 1.15 10.23
N GLN A 28 8.65 -0.17 10.06
CA GLN A 28 8.75 -0.84 8.76
C GLN A 28 7.56 -0.48 7.86
N ILE A 29 6.33 -0.55 8.37
CA ILE A 29 5.13 -0.29 7.54
C ILE A 29 4.94 1.21 7.27
N ARG A 30 5.28 2.09 8.22
CA ARG A 30 5.13 3.55 8.07
C ARG A 30 5.96 4.10 6.91
N LYS A 31 7.15 3.56 6.65
CA LYS A 31 7.98 3.97 5.50
C LYS A 31 7.29 3.68 4.17
N PHE A 32 6.66 2.52 4.06
CA PHE A 32 5.90 2.16 2.86
C PHE A 32 4.65 3.04 2.70
N LEU A 33 3.87 3.21 3.77
CA LEU A 33 2.71 4.10 3.80
C LEU A 33 3.09 5.53 3.41
N ALA A 34 4.21 6.07 3.89
CA ALA A 34 4.67 7.40 3.54
C ALA A 34 4.93 7.55 2.03
N GLY A 35 5.52 6.53 1.39
CA GLY A 35 5.71 6.51 -0.06
C GLY A 35 4.38 6.49 -0.83
N VAL A 36 3.43 5.68 -0.38
CA VAL A 36 2.08 5.63 -0.97
C VAL A 36 1.36 6.97 -0.83
N ASN A 37 1.40 7.58 0.36
CA ASN A 37 0.75 8.85 0.65
C ASN A 37 1.37 10.02 -0.13
N ALA A 38 2.68 10.01 -0.36
CA ALA A 38 3.33 11.02 -1.20
C ALA A 38 2.76 11.01 -2.64
N ILE A 39 2.58 9.82 -3.23
CA ILE A 39 1.99 9.67 -4.56
C ILE A 39 0.49 10.03 -4.50
N LYS A 40 -0.24 9.60 -3.45
CA LYS A 40 -1.68 9.94 -3.25
C LYS A 40 -1.91 11.44 -3.22
N ASN A 41 -1.12 12.17 -2.43
CA ASN A 41 -1.21 13.62 -2.32
C ASN A 41 -0.92 14.29 -3.67
N LYS A 42 0.11 13.82 -4.40
CA LYS A 42 0.42 14.32 -5.75
C LYS A 42 -0.74 14.12 -6.72
N VAL A 43 -1.32 12.92 -6.74
CA VAL A 43 -2.51 12.62 -7.57
C VAL A 43 -3.66 13.55 -7.21
N GLN A 44 -3.97 13.72 -5.93
CA GLN A 44 -5.06 14.60 -5.49
C GLN A 44 -4.86 16.07 -5.90
N ILE A 45 -3.64 16.61 -5.73
CA ILE A 45 -3.32 17.99 -6.13
C ILE A 45 -3.49 18.16 -7.63
N ARG A 46 -2.95 17.23 -8.44
CA ARG A 46 -3.02 17.31 -9.90
C ARG A 46 -4.42 17.08 -10.45
N THR A 47 -5.24 16.25 -9.78
CA THR A 47 -6.68 16.16 -10.07
C THR A 47 -7.38 17.49 -9.78
N PHE A 48 -7.11 18.13 -8.64
CA PHE A 48 -7.70 19.43 -8.30
C PHE A 48 -7.31 20.54 -9.29
N GLN A 49 -6.08 20.48 -9.82
CA GLN A 49 -5.58 21.40 -10.85
C GLN A 49 -6.11 21.09 -12.26
N GLY A 50 -6.89 20.02 -12.44
CA GLY A 50 -7.44 19.60 -13.74
C GLY A 50 -6.44 18.89 -14.66
N GLU A 51 -5.23 18.58 -14.19
CA GLU A 51 -4.20 17.88 -14.97
C GLU A 51 -4.48 16.37 -15.12
N ILE A 52 -5.25 15.81 -14.18
CA ILE A 52 -5.69 14.42 -14.20
C ILE A 52 -7.20 14.42 -14.39
N THR A 53 -7.63 14.35 -15.64
CA THR A 53 -9.02 14.09 -16.02
C THR A 53 -9.29 12.58 -15.95
N GLU A 54 -10.48 12.20 -15.49
CA GLU A 54 -10.75 10.90 -14.91
C GLU A 54 -10.37 9.71 -15.82
N GLY A 55 -9.57 8.79 -15.26
CA GLY A 55 -9.40 7.45 -15.81
C GLY A 55 -7.96 6.94 -15.72
N ARG A 56 -6.98 7.81 -15.99
CA ARG A 56 -5.57 7.39 -16.12
C ARG A 56 -4.60 8.37 -15.45
N LEU A 57 -3.61 7.79 -14.79
CA LEU A 57 -2.48 8.49 -14.20
C LEU A 57 -1.48 8.93 -15.29
N PRO A 58 -0.93 10.14 -15.20
CA PRO A 58 0.22 10.57 -16.00
C PRO A 58 1.41 9.59 -15.91
N GLU A 59 2.21 9.53 -16.97
CA GLU A 59 3.33 8.57 -17.08
C GLU A 59 4.39 8.76 -15.98
N ASP A 60 4.64 10.00 -15.56
CA ASP A 60 5.55 10.30 -14.44
C ASP A 60 5.05 9.67 -13.13
N ILE A 61 3.74 9.74 -12.85
CA ILE A 61 3.14 9.10 -11.66
C ILE A 61 3.20 7.57 -11.79
N GLN A 62 2.95 7.02 -12.98
CA GLN A 62 3.07 5.58 -13.21
C GLN A 62 4.50 5.09 -12.95
N ARG A 63 5.52 5.86 -13.38
CA ARG A 63 6.93 5.58 -13.08
C ARG A 63 7.24 5.62 -11.59
N GLU A 64 6.65 6.57 -10.85
CA GLU A 64 6.79 6.63 -9.39
C GLU A 64 6.17 5.41 -8.68
N ILE A 65 5.03 4.91 -9.17
CA ILE A 65 4.41 3.68 -8.66
C ILE A 65 5.32 2.46 -8.92
N GLN A 66 5.96 2.38 -10.09
CA GLN A 66 6.94 1.32 -10.36
C GLN A 66 8.19 1.45 -9.48
N ALA A 67 8.67 2.67 -9.23
CA ALA A 67 9.77 2.90 -8.29
C ALA A 67 9.39 2.49 -6.85
N LEU A 68 8.14 2.71 -6.45
CA LEU A 68 7.61 2.21 -5.17
C LEU A 68 7.64 0.68 -5.11
N LYS A 69 7.26 -0.02 -6.19
CA LYS A 69 7.34 -1.49 -6.29
C LYS A 69 8.77 -1.99 -6.08
N VAL A 70 9.75 -1.40 -6.78
CA VAL A 70 11.17 -1.78 -6.65
C VAL A 70 11.67 -1.60 -5.21
N LYS A 71 11.34 -0.46 -4.57
CA LYS A 71 11.68 -0.22 -3.16
C LYS A 71 11.05 -1.26 -2.23
N LEU A 72 9.81 -1.66 -2.48
CA LEU A 72 9.12 -2.67 -1.69
C LEU A 72 9.78 -4.05 -1.84
N VAL A 73 10.13 -4.45 -3.06
CA VAL A 73 10.86 -5.71 -3.33
C VAL A 73 12.20 -5.72 -2.60
N TYR A 74 12.96 -4.63 -2.67
CA TYR A 74 14.23 -4.52 -1.94
C TYR A 74 14.04 -4.66 -0.42
N GLN A 75 13.01 -4.02 0.15
CA GLN A 75 12.70 -4.18 1.58
C GLN A 75 12.32 -5.61 1.94
N CYS A 76 11.59 -6.32 1.08
CA CYS A 76 11.29 -7.74 1.27
C CYS A 76 12.56 -8.60 1.29
N GLY A 77 13.56 -8.28 0.45
CA GLY A 77 14.85 -8.97 0.44
C GLY A 77 15.68 -8.74 1.70
N ARG A 78 15.55 -7.56 2.33
CA ARG A 78 16.31 -7.19 3.52
C ARG A 78 15.65 -7.63 4.83
N GLU A 79 14.32 -7.60 4.91
CA GLU A 79 13.57 -7.80 6.14
C GLU A 79 12.53 -8.92 5.98
N PRO A 80 12.78 -10.15 6.49
CA PRO A 80 11.89 -11.29 6.29
C PRO A 80 10.45 -11.08 6.79
N LYS A 81 10.27 -10.29 7.86
CA LYS A 81 8.93 -9.93 8.37
C LYS A 81 8.18 -9.05 7.36
N VAL A 82 8.88 -8.10 6.73
CA VAL A 82 8.29 -7.26 5.67
C VAL A 82 7.87 -8.11 4.48
N LYS A 83 8.69 -9.06 4.07
CA LYS A 83 8.33 -10.03 3.03
C LYS A 83 7.03 -10.77 3.35
N THR A 84 6.94 -11.34 4.55
CA THR A 84 5.75 -12.08 5.00
C THR A 84 4.49 -11.20 4.99
N PHE A 85 4.61 -9.96 5.49
CA PHE A 85 3.52 -8.98 5.45
C PHE A 85 3.09 -8.65 4.02
N VAL A 86 4.05 -8.36 3.13
CA VAL A 86 3.81 -8.01 1.73
C VAL A 86 3.12 -9.15 0.97
N GLU A 87 3.54 -10.39 1.20
CA GLU A 87 2.96 -11.58 0.58
C GLU A 87 1.52 -11.81 1.07
N LYS A 88 1.28 -11.79 2.39
CA LYS A 88 -0.07 -11.98 2.95
C LYS A 88 -1.03 -10.87 2.55
N ALA A 89 -0.56 -9.63 2.52
CA ALA A 89 -1.33 -8.49 2.05
C ALA A 89 -1.50 -8.46 0.53
N LYS A 90 -0.72 -9.26 -0.23
CA LYS A 90 -0.60 -9.21 -1.69
C LYS A 90 -0.34 -7.81 -2.23
N LEU A 91 0.60 -7.09 -1.61
CA LEU A 91 0.88 -5.70 -1.97
C LEU A 91 1.52 -5.56 -3.36
N LEU A 92 2.35 -6.51 -3.78
CA LEU A 92 2.95 -6.49 -5.13
C LEU A 92 1.88 -6.68 -6.21
N ASP A 93 1.00 -7.66 -6.05
CA ASP A 93 -0.16 -7.87 -6.94
C ASP A 93 -1.07 -6.64 -6.96
N GLY A 94 -1.26 -6.01 -5.79
CA GLY A 94 -2.04 -4.78 -5.66
C GLY A 94 -1.44 -3.61 -6.44
N ILE A 95 -0.10 -3.47 -6.45
CA ILE A 95 0.59 -2.47 -7.27
C ILE A 95 0.45 -2.79 -8.76
N ASP A 96 0.63 -4.06 -9.15
CA ASP A 96 0.54 -4.48 -10.55
C ASP A 96 -0.85 -4.27 -11.13
N ALA A 97 -1.88 -4.55 -10.34
CA ALA A 97 -3.27 -4.35 -10.73
C ALA A 97 -3.63 -2.88 -11.02
N ILE A 98 -2.83 -1.89 -10.59
CA ILE A 98 -3.13 -0.46 -10.79
C ILE A 98 -3.22 -0.13 -12.28
N GLU A 99 -2.29 -0.62 -13.10
CA GLU A 99 -2.28 -0.47 -14.57
C GLU A 99 -2.54 0.98 -15.05
N GLY A 100 -2.00 1.95 -14.31
CA GLY A 100 -2.19 3.37 -14.58
C GLY A 100 -3.58 3.92 -14.28
N SER A 101 -4.51 3.15 -13.70
CA SER A 101 -5.82 3.65 -13.32
C SER A 101 -5.77 4.48 -12.04
N THR A 102 -6.27 5.73 -12.12
CA THR A 102 -6.37 6.63 -10.96
C THR A 102 -7.21 6.01 -9.85
N LYS A 103 -8.35 5.42 -10.20
CA LYS A 103 -9.25 4.76 -9.24
C LYS A 103 -8.58 3.57 -8.56
N LYS A 104 -7.95 2.68 -9.32
CA LYS A 104 -7.27 1.51 -8.74
C LYS A 104 -6.11 1.91 -7.83
N PHE A 105 -5.38 2.98 -8.17
CA PHE A 105 -4.35 3.53 -7.29
C PHE A 105 -4.93 4.09 -5.99
N LEU A 106 -6.02 4.86 -6.04
CA LEU A 106 -6.67 5.39 -4.84
C LEU A 106 -7.24 4.27 -3.95
N ASP A 107 -7.82 3.24 -4.55
CA ASP A 107 -8.28 2.03 -3.84
C ASP A 107 -7.09 1.31 -3.15
N PHE A 108 -5.97 1.16 -3.86
CA PHE A 108 -4.73 0.58 -3.31
C PHE A 108 -4.20 1.42 -2.14
N ALA A 109 -4.16 2.74 -2.28
CA ALA A 109 -3.71 3.62 -1.21
C ALA A 109 -4.60 3.52 0.03
N GLY A 110 -5.92 3.48 -0.14
CA GLY A 110 -6.87 3.25 0.95
C GLY A 110 -6.69 1.88 1.63
N TYR A 111 -6.35 0.84 0.87
CA TYR A 111 -6.01 -0.46 1.42
C TYR A 111 -4.75 -0.43 2.30
N VAL A 112 -3.69 0.26 1.85
CA VAL A 112 -2.46 0.42 2.64
C VAL A 112 -2.71 1.22 3.92
N GLU A 113 -3.53 2.28 3.86
CA GLU A 113 -3.96 3.02 5.06
C GLU A 113 -4.70 2.12 6.05
N ALA A 114 -5.62 1.27 5.57
CA ALA A 114 -6.35 0.34 6.41
C ALA A 114 -5.43 -0.71 7.07
N LEU A 115 -4.43 -1.24 6.34
CA LEU A 115 -3.45 -2.18 6.91
C LEU A 115 -2.69 -1.55 8.09
N VAL A 116 -2.25 -0.30 7.95
CA VAL A 116 -1.54 0.41 9.02
C VAL A 116 -2.46 0.72 10.20
N ALA A 117 -3.70 1.12 9.95
CA ALA A 117 -4.68 1.36 11.00
C ALA A 117 -4.97 0.10 11.82
N TYR A 118 -5.20 -1.04 11.16
CA TYR A 118 -5.43 -2.31 11.85
C TYR A 118 -4.18 -2.85 12.53
N HIS A 119 -2.99 -2.67 11.94
CA HIS A 119 -1.72 -2.99 12.60
C HIS A 119 -1.61 -2.26 13.94
N LYS A 120 -1.90 -0.95 13.96
CA LYS A 120 -1.87 -0.17 15.18
C LYS A 120 -2.96 -0.60 16.18
N TYR A 121 -4.17 -0.85 15.69
CA TYR A 121 -5.30 -1.31 16.51
C TYR A 121 -5.01 -2.65 17.20
N GLU A 122 -4.34 -3.57 16.51
CA GLU A 122 -3.99 -4.90 17.05
C GLU A 122 -2.75 -4.88 17.96
N GLY A 123 -2.19 -3.70 18.27
CA GLY A 123 -1.08 -3.55 19.21
C GLY A 123 0.30 -3.64 18.57
N GLY A 124 0.43 -3.38 17.27
CA GLY A 124 1.73 -3.30 16.61
C GLY A 124 2.62 -2.17 17.16
N GLU A 125 3.90 -2.50 17.40
CA GLU A 125 4.96 -1.58 17.84
C GLU A 125 5.81 -1.06 16.70
#